data_AF-A0A534WQB7-F1
#
_entry.id   AF-A0A534WQB7-F1
#
_cell.length_a   1.000
_cell.length_b   1.000
_cell.length_c   1.000
_cell.angle_alpha   90.00
_cell.angle_beta   90.00
_cell.angle_gamma   90.00
#
_symmetry.space_group_name_H-M   'P 1'
#
loop_
_entity.id
_entity.type
_entity.pdbx_description
1 polymer ?
#
loop_
_entity_poly.entity_id
_entity_poly.type
_entity_poly.pdbx_seq_one_letter_code
_entity_poly.pdbx_strand_id
1 'polypeptide(L)'
;MPFFKPDPTFYPSARLAMQAPAERLAFLATLNPTLQGRPDALCVVDVDPGSPTYSRVVGRVEMPNAGDELHHFGWNACSSALCPYAPHPHVERRYLLVP
;
A
#
# COMPACT_ATOMS: atom_id res chain seq x y z
N MET A 1 14.21 -23.58 -15.52
CA MET A 1 13.70 -23.26 -14.17
C MET A 1 13.36 -21.78 -14.16
N PRO A 2 12.15 -21.36 -13.75
CA PRO A 2 11.89 -19.93 -13.62
C PRO A 2 12.86 -19.38 -12.56
N PHE A 3 13.59 -18.32 -12.90
CA PHE A 3 14.38 -17.58 -11.93
C PHE A 3 13.41 -16.96 -10.93
N PHE A 4 13.32 -17.52 -9.73
CA PHE A 4 12.59 -16.92 -8.62
C PHE A 4 13.27 -15.60 -8.23
N LYS A 5 12.81 -14.50 -8.82
CA LYS A 5 13.27 -13.15 -8.47
C LYS A 5 12.46 -12.66 -7.26
N PRO A 6 13.11 -12.10 -6.24
CA PRO A 6 12.40 -11.43 -5.17
C PRO A 6 11.52 -10.29 -5.69
N ASP A 7 10.44 -10.00 -4.97
CA ASP A 7 9.62 -8.81 -5.23
C ASP A 7 10.54 -7.57 -5.30
N PRO A 8 10.47 -6.78 -6.38
CA PRO A 8 11.40 -5.66 -6.60
C PRO A 8 11.24 -4.53 -5.58
N THR A 9 10.19 -4.57 -4.75
CA THR A 9 9.93 -3.61 -3.68
C THR A 9 10.44 -4.09 -2.31
N PHE A 10 11.11 -5.25 -2.24
CA PHE A 10 11.77 -5.72 -1.03
C PHE A 10 13.23 -5.29 -1.00
N TYR A 11 13.61 -4.60 0.07
CA TYR A 11 14.95 -4.04 0.24
C TYR A 11 15.63 -4.66 1.45
N PRO A 12 16.83 -5.24 1.32
CA PRO A 12 17.48 -5.95 2.43
C PRO A 12 18.07 -4.99 3.48
N SER A 13 18.04 -3.68 3.25
CA SER A 13 18.46 -2.67 4.22
C SER A 13 17.72 -1.34 4.02
N ALA A 14 17.66 -0.52 5.06
CA ALA A 14 17.12 0.84 4.97
C ALA A 14 17.84 1.69 3.92
N ARG A 15 19.18 1.55 3.78
CA ARG A 15 19.95 2.27 2.75
C ARG A 15 19.47 1.95 1.34
N LEU A 16 19.21 0.68 1.04
CA LEU A 16 18.72 0.28 -0.28
C LEU A 16 17.26 0.71 -0.49
N ALA A 17 16.43 0.72 0.56
CA ALA A 17 15.08 1.26 0.48
C ALA A 17 15.07 2.75 0.12
N MET A 18 16.02 3.53 0.66
CA MET A 18 16.16 4.96 0.35
C MET A 18 16.67 5.23 -1.08
N GLN A 19 17.29 4.25 -1.74
CA GLN A 19 17.77 4.35 -3.12
C GLN A 19 16.74 3.86 -4.15
N ALA A 20 15.61 3.34 -3.69
CA ALA A 20 14.55 2.85 -4.54
C ALA A 20 13.87 4.00 -5.31
N PRO A 21 13.15 3.69 -6.41
CA PRO A 21 12.31 4.67 -7.09
C PRO A 21 11.31 5.31 -6.13
N ALA A 22 11.07 6.62 -6.31
CA ALA A 22 10.02 7.33 -5.61
C ALA A 22 8.63 6.72 -5.90
N GLU A 23 7.72 6.83 -4.95
CA GLU A 23 6.35 6.39 -5.10
C GLU A 23 5.60 7.21 -6.17
N ARG A 24 4.62 6.58 -6.80
CA ARG A 24 3.72 7.23 -7.77
C ARG A 24 2.27 7.27 -7.31
N LEU A 25 1.92 6.45 -6.33
CA LEU A 25 0.60 6.36 -5.74
C LEU A 25 0.72 6.36 -4.21
N ALA A 26 -0.23 7.03 -3.56
CA ALA A 26 -0.42 6.99 -2.12
C ALA A 26 -1.79 6.39 -1.79
N PHE A 27 -1.81 5.45 -0.86
CA PHE A 27 -3.05 4.87 -0.33
C PHE A 27 -3.41 5.61 0.96
N LEU A 28 -4.63 6.11 1.06
CA LEU A 28 -5.10 6.91 2.19
C LEU A 28 -6.37 6.29 2.78
N ALA A 29 -6.36 6.06 4.08
CA ALA A 29 -7.59 5.81 4.82
C ALA A 29 -8.36 7.13 4.94
N THR A 30 -9.63 7.14 4.52
CA THR A 30 -10.53 8.28 4.63
C THR A 30 -11.71 7.90 5.51
N LEU A 31 -11.91 8.70 6.56
CA LEU A 31 -12.95 8.50 7.56
C LEU A 31 -14.16 9.39 7.22
N ASN A 32 -15.37 8.87 7.39
CA ASN A 32 -16.57 9.68 7.49
C ASN A 32 -16.85 10.00 8.97
N PRO A 33 -16.45 11.19 9.47
CA PRO A 33 -16.61 11.53 10.88
C PRO A 33 -18.06 11.75 11.30
N THR A 34 -18.99 11.87 10.34
CA THR A 34 -20.40 12.10 10.64
C THR A 34 -21.15 10.82 10.98
N LEU A 35 -20.56 9.66 10.66
CA LEU A 35 -21.17 8.33 10.80
C LEU A 35 -22.55 8.20 10.12
N GLN A 36 -22.88 9.12 9.21
CA GLN A 36 -24.17 9.19 8.53
C GLN A 36 -23.99 9.04 7.02
N GLY A 37 -24.75 8.10 6.45
CA GLY A 37 -25.03 8.01 5.02
C GLY A 37 -23.91 7.52 4.10
N ARG A 38 -22.63 7.53 4.50
CA ARG A 38 -21.52 6.99 3.69
C ARG A 38 -20.52 6.18 4.52
N PRO A 39 -20.04 5.04 4.00
CA PRO A 39 -18.94 4.32 4.62
C PRO A 39 -17.62 5.09 4.51
N ASP A 40 -16.66 4.67 5.31
CA ASP A 40 -15.26 5.04 5.13
C ASP A 40 -14.76 4.51 3.78
N ALA A 41 -13.61 5.00 3.34
CA ALA A 41 -13.02 4.52 2.10
C ALA A 41 -11.50 4.53 2.14
N LEU A 42 -10.91 3.60 1.38
CA LEU A 42 -9.53 3.68 0.97
C LEU A 42 -9.45 4.44 -0.35
N CYS A 43 -8.78 5.59 -0.35
CA CYS A 43 -8.54 6.37 -1.56
C CYS A 43 -7.13 6.11 -2.10
N VAL A 44 -7.00 6.07 -3.42
CA VAL A 44 -5.72 6.04 -4.12
C VAL A 44 -5.48 7.42 -4.72
N VAL A 45 -4.43 8.08 -4.26
CA VAL A 45 -4.02 9.41 -4.73
C VAL A 45 -2.80 9.28 -5.62
N ASP A 46 -2.84 9.93 -6.76
CA ASP A 46 -1.69 10.05 -7.65
C ASP A 46 -0.72 11.12 -7.11
N VAL A 47 0.51 10.69 -6.85
CA VAL A 47 1.57 11.52 -6.26
C VAL A 47 2.78 11.67 -7.18
N ASP A 48 2.69 11.22 -8.42
CA ASP A 48 3.74 11.43 -9.43
C ASP A 48 3.63 12.85 -10.03
N PRO A 49 4.60 13.77 -9.79
CA PRO A 49 4.54 15.13 -10.33
C PRO A 49 4.51 15.22 -11.86
N GLY A 50 4.96 14.16 -12.55
CA GLY A 50 4.91 14.06 -14.02
C GLY A 50 3.56 13.58 -14.57
N SER A 51 2.63 13.17 -13.71
CA SER A 51 1.34 12.63 -14.12
C SER A 51 0.32 13.73 -14.45
N PRO A 52 -0.53 13.58 -15.48
CA PRO A 52 -1.64 14.50 -15.75
C PRO A 52 -2.71 14.50 -14.64
N THR A 53 -2.71 13.47 -13.78
CA THR A 53 -3.60 13.34 -12.63
C THR A 53 -2.92 13.60 -11.29
N TYR A 54 -1.71 14.17 -11.30
CA TYR A 54 -1.00 14.55 -10.07
C TYR A 54 -1.91 15.31 -9.08
N SER A 55 -1.84 14.93 -7.81
CA SER A 55 -2.64 15.51 -6.72
C SER A 55 -4.16 15.27 -6.84
N ARG A 56 -4.56 14.20 -7.53
CA ARG A 56 -5.98 13.79 -7.63
C ARG A 56 -6.20 12.40 -7.06
N VAL A 57 -7.42 12.16 -6.59
CA VAL A 57 -7.91 10.80 -6.28
C VAL A 57 -8.17 10.08 -7.60
N VAL A 58 -7.44 8.99 -7.83
CA VAL A 58 -7.52 8.15 -9.04
C VAL A 58 -8.18 6.79 -8.78
N GLY A 59 -8.43 6.46 -7.52
CA GLY A 59 -9.17 5.25 -7.12
C GLY A 59 -9.84 5.44 -5.76
N ARG A 60 -10.95 4.72 -5.54
CA ARG A 60 -11.69 4.73 -4.29
C ARG A 60 -12.31 3.34 -4.06
N VAL A 61 -12.09 2.79 -2.87
CA VAL A 61 -12.73 1.54 -2.41
C VAL A 61 -13.50 1.89 -1.15
N GLU A 62 -14.82 1.85 -1.24
CA GLU A 62 -15.71 2.09 -0.10
C GLU A 62 -15.79 0.84 0.78
N MET A 63 -15.78 1.05 2.09
CA MET A 63 -15.93 -0.03 3.06
C MET A 63 -17.37 -0.56 3.08
N PRO A 64 -17.57 -1.83 3.47
CA PRO A 64 -18.90 -2.44 3.42
C PRO A 64 -19.89 -1.80 4.38
N ASN A 65 -19.45 -1.18 5.49
CA ASN A 65 -20.33 -0.62 6.51
C ASN A 65 -20.02 0.85 6.82
N ALA A 66 -21.05 1.57 7.27
CA ALA A 66 -20.84 2.87 7.91
C ALA A 66 -20.30 2.66 9.32
N GLY A 67 -19.30 3.44 9.71
CA GLY A 67 -18.66 3.33 11.03
C GLY A 67 -17.65 2.19 11.16
N ASP A 68 -17.05 1.73 10.06
CA ASP A 68 -15.91 0.78 10.11
C ASP A 68 -14.64 1.41 10.75
N GLU A 69 -14.60 2.74 10.89
CA GLU A 69 -13.57 3.51 11.61
C GLU A 69 -12.14 3.23 11.12
N LEU A 70 -11.92 3.37 9.81
CA LEU A 70 -10.60 3.13 9.22
C LEU A 70 -9.52 4.02 9.87
N HIS A 71 -8.43 3.38 10.31
CA HIS A 71 -7.33 4.07 10.98
C HIS A 71 -5.94 3.65 10.49
N HIS A 72 -5.63 2.35 10.57
CA HIS A 72 -4.37 1.78 10.12
C HIS A 72 -4.62 0.60 9.18
N PHE A 73 -3.74 0.45 8.20
CA PHE A 73 -3.74 -0.65 7.24
C PHE A 73 -2.29 -0.97 6.86
N GLY A 74 -2.06 -2.10 6.22
CA GLY A 74 -0.71 -2.54 5.86
C GLY A 74 -0.67 -3.46 4.66
N TRP A 75 0.52 -3.73 4.17
CA TRP A 75 0.74 -4.71 3.11
C TRP A 75 0.81 -6.13 3.68
N ASN A 76 0.32 -7.11 2.91
CA ASN A 76 0.45 -8.54 3.25
C ASN A 76 1.91 -9.01 3.36
N ALA A 77 2.84 -8.36 2.64
CA ALA A 77 4.26 -8.66 2.66
C ALA A 77 5.12 -7.39 2.47
N CYS A 78 6.32 -7.41 3.03
CA CYS A 78 7.27 -6.31 2.93
C CYS A 78 8.72 -6.81 3.02
N SER A 79 9.66 -5.89 3.16
CA SER A 79 11.10 -6.20 3.20
C SER A 79 11.52 -7.18 4.31
N SER A 80 10.69 -7.37 5.35
CA SER A 80 10.92 -8.41 6.36
C SER A 80 10.88 -9.84 5.79
N ALA A 81 10.28 -10.05 4.61
CA ALA A 81 10.34 -11.33 3.90
C ALA A 81 11.77 -11.72 3.47
N LEU A 82 12.74 -10.79 3.53
CA LEU A 82 14.16 -11.04 3.30
C LEU A 82 14.93 -11.36 4.59
N CYS A 83 14.29 -11.38 5.76
CA CYS A 83 14.95 -11.66 7.03
C CYS A 83 15.65 -13.03 7.02
N PRO A 84 16.96 -13.11 7.37
CA PRO A 84 17.71 -14.37 7.30
C PRO A 84 17.16 -15.50 8.17
N TYR A 85 16.49 -15.17 9.28
CA TYR A 85 15.91 -16.15 10.20
C TYR A 85 14.67 -16.85 9.63
N ALA A 86 13.95 -16.23 8.69
CA ALA A 86 12.74 -16.78 8.08
C ALA A 86 12.57 -16.23 6.65
N PRO A 87 13.44 -16.62 5.70
CA PRO A 87 13.44 -16.03 4.37
C PRO A 87 12.28 -16.56 3.54
N HIS A 88 11.44 -15.65 3.08
CA HIS A 88 10.35 -15.91 2.14
C HIS A 88 10.46 -14.97 0.93
N PRO A 89 11.60 -14.93 0.21
CA PRO A 89 11.84 -13.93 -0.83
C PRO A 89 10.89 -14.06 -2.03
N HIS A 90 10.15 -15.15 -2.13
CA HIS A 90 9.26 -15.48 -3.24
C HIS A 90 7.79 -15.06 -3.00
N VAL A 91 7.48 -14.40 -1.87
CA VAL A 91 6.16 -13.78 -1.66
C VAL A 91 6.12 -12.39 -2.29
N GLU A 92 4.93 -11.92 -2.62
CA GLU A 92 4.72 -10.62 -3.25
C GLU A 92 3.98 -9.66 -2.31
N ARG A 93 4.35 -8.39 -2.36
CA ARG A 93 3.50 -7.29 -1.86
C ARG A 93 2.39 -7.08 -2.86
N ARG A 94 1.24 -7.71 -2.62
CA ARG A 94 0.12 -7.75 -3.57
C ARG A 94 -1.19 -7.23 -3.01
N TYR A 95 -1.41 -7.42 -1.71
CA TYR A 95 -2.68 -7.08 -1.08
C TYR A 95 -2.45 -6.03 -0.01
N LEU A 96 -3.27 -4.99 -0.07
CA LEU A 96 -3.43 -4.05 1.02
C LEU A 96 -4.50 -4.60 1.96
N LEU A 97 -4.13 -4.81 3.21
CA LEU A 97 -4.96 -5.40 4.24
C LEU A 97 -5.53 -4.28 5.12
N VAL A 98 -6.85 -4.19 5.15
CA VAL A 98 -7.63 -3.22 5.92
C VAL A 98 -8.43 -4.02 6.97
N PRO A 99 -8.53 -3.55 8.23
CA PRO A 99 -9.25 -4.23 9.31
C PRO A 99 -10.73 -4.48 9.00
#